data_AF-A0A3M1SB02-F1
#
_entry.id   AF-A0A3M1SB02-F1
#
_cell.length_a   1.000
_cell.length_b   1.000
_cell.length_c   1.000
_cell.angle_alpha   90.00
_cell.angle_beta   90.00
_cell.angle_gamma   90.00
#
_symmetry.space_group_name_H-M   'P 1'
#
loop_
_entity.id
_entity.type
_entity.pdbx_description
1 polymer ?
#
loop_
_entity_poly.entity_id
_entity_poly.type
_entity_poly.pdbx_seq_one_letter_code
_entity_poly.pdbx_strand_id
1 'polypeptide(L)'
;MLEFAIFIIKLQYRSLNFEFRTFNAESYQEVAVVNYPNDYDFTRITEYKKLTGQKSHLTTVSFEYPTDEGEPYYPVIREENEELREKYMKSARRSKTVVFAGRLGTYRYLNMDIACLEGMSLARELLK
;
A
#
# COMPACT_ATOMS: atom_id res chain seq x y z
N MET A 1 7.32 30.00 -11.72
CA MET A 1 8.10 29.54 -10.55
C MET A 1 7.29 28.69 -9.58
N LEU A 2 6.10 29.12 -9.12
CA LEU A 2 5.30 28.37 -8.13
C LEU A 2 4.86 26.96 -8.60
N GLU A 3 4.47 26.80 -9.88
CA GLU A 3 4.03 25.48 -10.38
C GLU A 3 5.14 24.43 -10.37
N PHE A 4 6.39 24.81 -10.64
CA PHE A 4 7.53 23.88 -10.58
C PHE A 4 7.91 23.51 -9.14
N ALA A 5 7.71 24.43 -8.17
CA ALA A 5 8.02 24.18 -6.77
C ALA A 5 7.13 23.11 -6.13
N ILE A 6 5.87 22.98 -6.60
CA ILE A 6 4.95 21.92 -6.13
C ILE A 6 5.54 20.54 -6.41
N PHE A 7 6.18 20.32 -7.56
CA PHE A 7 6.72 19.01 -7.95
C PHE A 7 7.92 18.54 -7.11
N ILE A 8 8.46 19.38 -6.23
CA ILE A 8 9.58 19.04 -5.34
C ILE A 8 9.07 18.57 -3.96
N ILE A 9 7.81 18.83 -3.61
CA ILE A 9 7.24 18.49 -2.30
C ILE A 9 6.70 17.05 -2.30
N LYS A 10 7.32 16.16 -1.53
CA LYS A 10 6.93 14.75 -1.45
C LYS A 10 5.57 14.58 -0.75
N LEU A 11 4.60 13.95 -1.43
CA LEU A 11 3.41 13.39 -0.78
C LEU A 11 3.83 12.28 0.19
N GLN A 12 3.43 12.38 1.46
CA GLN A 12 3.84 11.43 2.49
C GLN A 12 3.14 10.08 2.31
N TYR A 13 3.90 8.99 2.42
CA TYR A 13 3.38 7.63 2.46
C TYR A 13 4.03 6.88 3.62
N ARG A 14 3.29 5.99 4.26
CA ARG A 14 3.86 4.95 5.10
C ARG A 14 4.33 3.80 4.23
N SER A 15 5.46 3.24 4.62
CA SER A 15 6.08 2.05 4.05
C SER A 15 6.10 0.92 5.08
N LEU A 16 6.47 -0.28 4.64
CA LEU A 16 6.62 -1.47 5.48
C LEU A 16 7.96 -2.15 5.15
N ASN A 17 8.64 -2.61 6.18
CA ASN A 17 9.73 -3.57 6.07
C ASN A 17 9.23 -4.95 6.49
N PHE A 18 9.44 -5.94 5.63
CA PHE A 18 9.03 -7.31 5.86
C PHE A 18 10.24 -8.17 6.21
N GLU A 19 10.27 -8.70 7.43
CA GLU A 19 11.29 -9.67 7.83
C GLU A 19 10.69 -11.08 7.72
N PHE A 20 11.09 -11.81 6.66
CA PHE A 20 10.65 -13.19 6.45
C PHE A 20 11.49 -14.17 7.24
N ARG A 21 10.82 -15.09 7.95
CA ARG A 21 11.47 -16.19 8.69
C ARG A 21 10.80 -17.50 8.36
N THR A 22 11.60 -18.55 8.18
CA THR A 22 11.12 -19.92 7.94
C THR A 22 11.48 -20.78 9.13
N PHE A 23 10.51 -21.52 9.65
CA PHE A 23 10.63 -22.38 10.81
C PHE A 23 10.45 -23.84 10.41
N ASN A 24 11.22 -24.72 11.05
CA ASN A 24 11.05 -26.17 10.95
C ASN A 24 9.90 -26.64 11.85
N ALA A 25 8.70 -26.18 11.52
CA ALA A 25 7.45 -26.49 12.22
C ALA A 25 6.27 -26.43 11.24
N GLU A 26 5.25 -27.23 11.50
CA GLU A 26 4.03 -27.24 10.68
C GLU A 26 3.19 -25.97 10.84
N SER A 27 3.23 -25.32 12.01
CA SER A 27 2.50 -24.07 12.27
C SER A 27 3.30 -23.19 13.23
N TYR A 28 3.22 -21.87 13.06
CA TYR A 28 3.89 -20.89 13.94
C TYR A 28 2.92 -20.27 14.97
N GLN A 29 1.71 -19.93 14.54
CA GLN A 29 0.68 -19.29 15.38
C GLN A 29 -0.66 -20.04 15.28
N GLU A 30 -1.77 -19.52 15.79
CA GLU A 30 -3.11 -20.16 15.66
C GLU A 30 -3.82 -19.74 14.36
N VAL A 31 -3.83 -18.44 14.06
CA VAL A 31 -4.52 -17.85 12.90
C VAL A 31 -3.53 -17.30 11.87
N ALA A 32 -4.01 -16.91 10.69
CA ALA A 32 -3.13 -16.43 9.61
C ALA A 32 -2.41 -15.12 9.94
N VAL A 33 -3.06 -14.20 10.66
CA VAL A 33 -2.50 -12.89 11.02
C VAL A 33 -2.79 -12.64 12.50
N VAL A 34 -1.75 -12.30 13.26
CA VAL A 34 -1.88 -11.85 14.66
C VAL A 34 -1.28 -10.45 14.77
N ASN A 35 -2.06 -9.51 15.30
CA ASN A 35 -1.63 -8.12 15.51
C ASN A 35 -1.08 -7.95 16.92
N TYR A 36 -0.03 -7.15 17.06
CA TYR A 36 0.66 -6.87 18.32
C TYR A 36 0.65 -5.37 18.58
N PRO A 37 -0.41 -4.83 19.22
CA PRO A 37 -0.60 -3.39 19.32
C PRO A 37 0.36 -2.69 20.30
N ASN A 38 0.91 -3.40 21.30
CA ASN A 38 1.57 -2.77 22.45
C ASN A 38 2.97 -3.30 22.78
N ASP A 39 3.37 -4.46 22.27
CA ASP A 39 4.43 -5.26 22.90
C ASP A 39 5.74 -5.29 22.10
N TYR A 40 5.73 -4.87 20.83
CA TYR A 40 6.86 -5.04 19.91
C TYR A 40 6.99 -3.90 18.89
N ASP A 41 8.15 -3.81 18.25
CA ASP A 41 8.44 -2.83 17.19
C ASP A 41 7.77 -3.19 15.84
N PHE A 42 7.35 -4.45 15.67
CA PHE A 42 6.52 -4.88 14.55
C PHE A 42 5.04 -4.80 14.90
N THR A 43 4.19 -4.60 13.90
CA THR A 43 2.74 -4.43 14.10
C THR A 43 1.96 -5.74 14.03
N ARG A 44 2.44 -6.71 13.24
CA ARG A 44 1.80 -8.00 13.06
C ARG A 44 2.75 -9.07 12.54
N ILE A 45 2.33 -10.32 12.72
CA ILE A 45 2.95 -11.49 12.09
C ILE A 45 1.92 -12.16 11.17
N THR A 46 2.33 -12.43 9.94
CA THR A 46 1.51 -13.12 8.93
C THR A 46 2.10 -14.49 8.61
N GLU A 47 1.34 -15.57 8.83
CA GLU A 47 1.68 -16.95 8.47
C GLU A 47 1.01 -17.35 7.15
N TYR A 48 1.79 -17.38 6.07
CA TYR A 48 1.27 -17.45 4.70
C TYR A 48 0.57 -18.77 4.37
N LYS A 49 1.03 -19.90 4.90
CA LYS A 49 0.43 -21.21 4.59
C LYS A 49 -1.04 -21.31 4.97
N LYS A 50 -1.48 -20.53 5.97
CA LYS A 50 -2.89 -20.49 6.40
C LYS A 50 -3.75 -19.66 5.46
N LEU A 51 -3.16 -18.70 4.75
CA LEU A 51 -3.83 -17.94 3.70
C LEU A 51 -3.97 -18.75 2.41
N THR A 52 -2.96 -19.56 2.10
CA THR A 52 -2.88 -20.30 0.82
C THR A 52 -3.39 -21.74 0.91
N GLY A 53 -3.51 -22.31 2.10
CA GLY A 53 -3.84 -23.73 2.31
C GLY A 53 -2.69 -24.68 1.99
N GLN A 54 -1.45 -24.17 1.86
CA GLN A 54 -0.28 -24.98 1.53
C GLN A 54 0.03 -26.01 2.62
N LYS A 55 0.22 -27.28 2.23
CA LYS A 55 0.68 -28.37 3.12
C LYS A 55 2.21 -28.47 3.07
N SER A 56 2.86 -28.34 4.22
CA SER A 56 4.32 -28.41 4.36
C SER A 56 4.71 -28.64 5.82
N HIS A 57 5.80 -29.39 6.06
CA HIS A 57 6.41 -29.55 7.38
C HIS A 57 7.17 -28.30 7.87
N LEU A 58 7.39 -27.34 6.97
CA LEU A 58 7.98 -26.02 7.26
C LEU A 58 6.92 -24.93 7.17
N THR A 59 7.06 -23.85 7.93
CA THR A 59 6.21 -22.68 7.81
C THR A 59 7.03 -21.40 7.65
N THR A 60 6.52 -20.48 6.83
CA THR A 60 7.13 -19.16 6.62
C THR A 60 6.17 -18.09 7.11
N VAL A 61 6.71 -17.18 7.91
CA VAL A 61 5.99 -16.01 8.41
C VAL A 61 6.74 -14.74 8.03
N SER A 62 6.04 -13.61 8.04
CA SER A 62 6.65 -12.28 7.98
C SER A 62 6.34 -11.50 9.26
N PHE A 63 7.35 -10.81 9.77
CA PHE A 63 7.19 -9.76 10.78
C PHE A 63 7.17 -8.41 10.04
N GLU A 64 6.14 -7.60 10.30
CA GLU A 64 5.89 -6.37 9.55
C GLU A 64 6.17 -5.12 10.38
N TYR A 65 7.24 -4.40 10.01
CA TYR A 65 7.71 -3.20 10.70
C TYR A 65 7.30 -1.94 9.91
N PRO A 66 6.58 -0.98 10.53
CA PRO A 66 6.24 0.28 9.90
C PRO A 66 7.49 1.16 9.71
N THR A 67 7.57 1.86 8.59
CA THR A 67 8.66 2.81 8.30
C THR A 67 8.16 3.96 7.44
N ASP A 68 8.84 5.10 7.49
CA ASP A 68 8.59 6.26 6.62
C ASP A 68 9.44 6.24 5.33
N GLU A 69 10.30 5.23 5.19
CA GLU A 69 11.23 5.07 4.08
C GLU A 69 10.96 3.79 3.29
N GLY A 70 11.23 3.83 1.99
CA GLY A 70 11.01 2.73 1.07
C GLY A 70 9.78 2.90 0.18
N GLU A 71 9.17 1.78 -0.20
CA GLU A 71 8.06 1.75 -1.15
C GLU A 71 6.78 2.36 -0.55
N PRO A 72 6.03 3.18 -1.30
CA PRO A 72 4.81 3.79 -0.79
C PRO A 72 3.68 2.75 -0.71
N TYR A 73 3.39 2.25 0.50
CA TYR A 73 2.30 1.30 0.71
C TYR A 73 0.98 2.00 1.05
N TYR A 74 0.98 2.98 1.96
CA TYR A 74 -0.25 3.62 2.45
C TYR A 74 -0.14 5.15 2.44
N PRO A 75 -1.13 5.88 1.89
CA PRO A 75 -1.15 7.34 1.98
C PRO A 75 -1.32 7.78 3.44
N VAL A 76 -0.62 8.84 3.84
CA VAL A 76 -0.75 9.45 5.17
C VAL A 76 -1.90 10.44 5.15
N ILE A 77 -3.06 10.03 5.66
CA ILE A 77 -4.28 10.85 5.66
C ILE A 77 -4.14 11.96 6.72
N ARG A 78 -3.76 13.15 6.27
CA ARG A 78 -3.66 14.40 7.04
C ARG A 78 -4.09 15.56 6.16
N GLU A 79 -4.60 16.62 6.77
CA GLU A 79 -5.08 17.83 6.08
C GLU A 79 -4.01 18.40 5.13
N GLU A 80 -2.78 18.57 5.61
CA GLU A 80 -1.63 19.04 4.81
C GLU A 80 -1.34 18.20 3.55
N ASN A 81 -1.48 16.86 3.65
CA ASN A 81 -1.27 15.96 2.53
C ASN A 81 -2.45 15.98 1.56
N GLU A 82 -3.66 16.18 2.05
CA GLU A 82 -4.86 16.31 1.23
C GLU A 82 -4.85 17.60 0.41
N GLU A 83 -4.45 18.72 1.02
CA GLU A 83 -4.24 19.98 0.30
C GLU A 83 -3.16 19.86 -0.78
N LEU A 84 -2.06 19.18 -0.47
CA LEU A 84 -0.99 18.92 -1.44
C LEU A 84 -1.49 17.99 -2.56
N ARG A 85 -2.25 16.94 -2.23
CA ARG A 85 -2.88 16.03 -3.19
C ARG A 85 -3.76 16.80 -4.16
N GLU A 86 -4.62 17.70 -3.69
CA GLU A 86 -5.49 18.49 -4.56
C GLU A 86 -4.70 19.37 -5.54
N LYS A 87 -3.58 19.95 -5.11
CA LYS A 87 -2.67 20.70 -6.02
C LYS A 87 -2.12 19.80 -7.12
N TYR A 88 -1.66 18.59 -6.77
CA TYR A 88 -1.20 17.61 -7.74
C TYR A 88 -2.31 17.13 -8.68
N MET A 89 -3.50 16.82 -8.15
CA MET A 89 -4.64 16.37 -8.95
C MET A 89 -5.13 17.44 -9.93
N LYS A 90 -5.12 18.73 -9.52
CA LYS A 90 -5.43 19.84 -10.41
C LYS A 90 -4.45 19.93 -11.58
N SER A 91 -3.16 19.69 -11.32
CA SER A 91 -2.14 19.63 -12.38
C SER A 91 -2.32 18.39 -13.27
N ALA A 92 -2.53 17.22 -12.66
CA ALA A 92 -2.73 15.96 -13.35
C ALA A 92 -3.89 16.02 -14.35
N ARG A 93 -5.02 16.64 -13.96
CA ARG A 93 -6.20 16.86 -14.82
C ARG A 93 -5.95 17.73 -16.05
N ARG A 94 -4.85 18.50 -16.09
CA ARG A 94 -4.48 19.29 -17.28
C ARG A 94 -3.78 18.46 -18.34
N SER A 95 -3.28 17.28 -17.99
CA SER A 95 -2.63 16.38 -18.94
C SER A 95 -3.67 15.83 -19.91
N LYS A 96 -3.41 15.94 -21.21
CA LYS A 96 -4.27 15.40 -22.28
C LYS A 96 -3.90 13.99 -22.70
N THR A 97 -2.72 13.53 -22.32
CA THR A 97 -2.10 12.29 -22.83
C THR A 97 -1.73 11.31 -21.73
N VAL A 98 -1.91 11.70 -20.45
CA VAL A 98 -1.60 10.85 -19.29
C VAL A 98 -2.83 10.78 -18.40
N VAL A 99 -3.21 9.56 -18.02
CA VAL A 99 -4.30 9.30 -17.09
C VAL A 99 -3.72 8.74 -15.79
N PHE A 100 -4.15 9.29 -14.66
CA PHE A 100 -3.69 8.88 -13.34
C PHE A 100 -4.77 8.02 -12.67
N ALA A 101 -4.38 6.83 -12.20
CA ALA A 101 -5.31 5.84 -11.66
C ALA A 101 -4.71 5.05 -10.49
N GLY A 102 -5.56 4.31 -9.77
CA GLY A 102 -5.16 3.43 -8.68
C GLY A 102 -4.66 4.15 -7.43
N ARG A 103 -4.15 3.36 -6.48
CA ARG A 103 -3.77 3.81 -5.13
C ARG A 103 -2.76 4.97 -5.17
N LEU A 104 -1.66 4.79 -5.90
CA LEU A 104 -0.56 5.76 -5.95
C LEU A 104 -0.85 6.94 -6.88
N GLY A 105 -1.45 6.68 -8.05
CA GLY A 105 -1.78 7.73 -9.01
C GLY A 105 -2.87 8.68 -8.52
N THR A 106 -3.68 8.26 -7.54
CA THR A 106 -4.77 9.08 -6.99
C THR A 106 -4.60 9.42 -5.51
N TYR A 107 -3.53 8.95 -4.85
CA TYR A 107 -3.26 9.11 -3.42
C TYR A 107 -4.47 8.69 -2.56
N ARG A 108 -4.97 7.47 -2.76
CA ARG A 108 -6.13 6.94 -2.03
C ARG A 108 -5.85 5.56 -1.47
N TYR A 109 -6.35 5.27 -0.26
CA TYR A 109 -6.30 3.93 0.30
C TYR A 109 -7.35 3.07 -0.42
N LEU A 110 -6.90 2.25 -1.38
CA LEU A 110 -7.76 1.35 -2.15
C LEU A 110 -7.41 -0.12 -1.89
N ASN A 111 -8.42 -0.95 -1.63
CA ASN A 111 -8.26 -2.41 -1.69
C ASN A 111 -8.19 -2.91 -3.14
N MET A 112 -7.82 -4.18 -3.33
CA MET A 112 -7.62 -4.77 -4.66
C MET A 112 -8.89 -4.75 -5.52
N ASP A 113 -10.04 -5.07 -4.94
CA ASP A 113 -11.34 -5.09 -5.60
C ASP A 113 -11.73 -3.71 -6.16
N ILE A 114 -11.56 -2.66 -5.35
CA ILE A 114 -11.83 -1.28 -5.76
C ILE A 114 -10.85 -0.84 -6.86
N ALA A 115 -9.56 -1.14 -6.70
CA ALA A 115 -8.55 -0.81 -7.72
C ALA A 115 -8.86 -1.49 -9.07
N CYS A 116 -9.28 -2.76 -9.06
CA CYS A 116 -9.70 -3.48 -10.24
C CYS A 116 -10.96 -2.86 -10.87
N LEU A 117 -11.98 -2.57 -10.06
CA LEU A 117 -13.23 -1.97 -10.54
C LEU A 117 -12.98 -0.61 -11.20
N GLU A 118 -12.17 0.25 -10.57
CA GLU A 118 -11.81 1.55 -11.12
C GLU A 118 -11.01 1.42 -12.41
N GLY A 119 -10.05 0.49 -12.47
CA GLY A 119 -9.28 0.21 -13.68
C GLY A 119 -10.15 -0.23 -14.85
N MET A 120 -11.10 -1.15 -14.60
CA MET A 120 -12.05 -1.61 -15.61
C MET A 120 -13.00 -0.49 -16.07
N SER A 121 -13.47 0.34 -15.14
CA SER A 121 -14.34 1.48 -15.44
C SER A 121 -13.63 2.51 -16.30
N LEU A 122 -12.37 2.82 -15.96
CA LEU A 122 -11.54 3.73 -16.71
C LEU A 122 -11.23 3.19 -18.12
N ALA A 123 -10.88 1.92 -18.25
CA ALA A 123 -10.63 1.30 -19.54
C ALA A 123 -11.86 1.39 -20.46
N ARG A 124 -13.07 1.18 -19.91
CA ARG A 124 -14.32 1.31 -20.65
C ARG A 124 -14.59 2.75 -21.11
N GLU A 125 -14.16 3.75 -20.36
CA GLU A 125 -14.28 5.16 -20.76
C GLU A 125 -13.32 5.50 -21.89
N LEU A 126 -12.08 5.03 -21.81
CA LEU A 126 -11.01 5.37 -22.75
C LEU A 126 -11.07 4.60 -24.08
N LEU A 127 -11.65 3.40 -24.10
CA LEU A 127 -11.75 2.53 -25.29
C LEU A 127 -13.05 2.73 -26.09
N LYS A 128 -13.86 3.73 -25.74
CA LYS A 128 -14.98 4.19 -26.57
C LYS A 128 -14.48 4.99 -27.75
#